data_AF-A0A953WSR1-F1
#
_entry.id   AF-A0A953WSR1-F1
#
_cell.length_a   1.000
_cell.length_b   1.000
_cell.length_c   1.000
_cell.angle_alpha   90.00
_cell.angle_beta   90.00
_cell.angle_gamma   90.00
#
_symmetry.space_group_name_H-M   'P 1'
#
loop_
_entity.id
_entity.type
_entity.pdbx_description
1 polymer ?
#
loop_
_entity_poly.entity_id
_entity_poly.type
_entity_poly.pdbx_seq_one_letter_code
_entity_poly.pdbx_strand_id
1 'polypeptide(L)' 'MAEVAIEVGHTTLVAGNGRDVEGIVVTCTKCGHSVAVYGTSDEAVQQGTATLAEQCPRGEKNLYREA' A
#
# COMPACT_ATOMS: atom_id res chain seq x y z
N MET A 1 -11.75 11.37 -13.23
CA MET A 1 -11.08 10.80 -12.04
C MET A 1 -9.77 10.20 -12.54
N ALA A 2 -8.61 10.62 -12.01
CA ALA A 2 -7.31 10.18 -12.53
C ALA A 2 -6.88 8.88 -11.86
N GLU A 3 -6.49 7.89 -12.67
CA GLU A 3 -5.85 6.65 -12.22
C GLU A 3 -4.37 6.95 -11.91
N VAL A 4 -3.89 6.50 -10.75
CA VAL A 4 -2.50 6.73 -10.32
C VAL A 4 -1.80 5.40 -10.10
N ALA A 5 -0.63 5.24 -10.72
CA ALA A 5 0.23 4.09 -10.51
C ALA A 5 0.77 4.08 -9.08
N ILE A 6 0.81 2.90 -8.48
CA ILE A 6 1.39 2.67 -7.15
C ILE A 6 2.61 1.77 -7.28
N GLU A 7 3.58 1.98 -6.41
CA GLU A 7 4.73 1.10 -6.26
C GLU A 7 4.49 0.17 -5.07
N VAL A 8 4.73 -1.13 -5.26
CA VAL A 8 4.57 -2.15 -4.21
C VAL A 8 5.96 -2.69 -3.85
N GLY A 9 6.35 -2.55 -2.59
CA GLY A 9 7.60 -3.07 -2.05
C GLY A 9 7.34 -4.09 -0.95
N HIS A 10 8.21 -5.09 -0.82
CA HIS A 10 8.18 -6.02 0.30
C HIS A 10 8.93 -5.42 1.50
N THR A 11 8.36 -5.58 2.69
CA THR A 11 8.97 -5.10 3.93
C THR A 11 8.71 -6.07 5.08
N THR A 12 9.46 -5.92 6.16
CA THR A 12 9.25 -6.68 7.39
C THR A 12 8.62 -5.76 8.42
N LEU A 13 7.47 -6.16 8.95
CA LEU A 13 6.73 -5.41 9.97
C LEU A 13 6.83 -6.15 11.29
N VAL A 14 6.93 -5.41 12.39
CA VAL A 14 6.90 -6.01 13.73
C VAL A 14 5.45 -6.12 14.17
N ALA A 15 4.95 -7.34 14.31
CA ALA A 15 3.60 -7.59 14.81
C ALA A 15 3.51 -7.28 16.32
N GLY A 16 2.28 -7.10 16.82
CA GLY A 16 2.04 -6.75 18.23
C GLY A 16 2.52 -7.78 19.27
N ASN A 17 2.94 -8.97 18.84
CA ASN A 17 3.57 -10.00 19.66
C ASN A 17 5.11 -9.93 19.65
N GLY A 18 5.70 -8.89 19.04
CA GLY A 18 7.15 -8.70 18.93
C GLY A 18 7.83 -9.60 17.90
N ARG A 19 7.07 -10.31 17.04
CA ARG A 19 7.64 -11.11 15.96
C ARG A 19 7.64 -10.32 14.66
N ASP A 20 8.70 -10.51 13.89
CA ASP A 20 8.78 -10.06 12.52
C ASP A 20 7.81 -10.86 11.64
N VAL A 21 6.99 -10.13 10.90
CA VAL A 21 6.05 -10.68 9.91
C VAL A 21 6.29 -10.01 8.58
N GLU A 22 6.09 -10.76 7.50
CA GLU A 22 6.18 -10.19 6.16
C GLU A 22 4.99 -9.27 5.90
N GLY A 23 5.29 -8.14 5.28
CA GLY A 23 4.31 -7.16 4.85
C GLY A 23 4.73 -6.58 3.51
N ILE A 24 3.86 -5.71 3.03
CA ILE A 24 4.13 -4.90 1.85
C ILE A 24 3.92 -3.44 2.18
N VAL A 25 4.60 -2.58 1.45
CA VAL A 25 4.40 -1.15 1.44
C VAL A 25 3.92 -0.74 0.06
N VAL A 26 2.79 -0.04 0.01
CA VAL A 26 2.29 0.57 -1.22
C VAL A 26 2.54 2.06 -1.19
N THR A 27 3.10 2.61 -2.25
CA THR A 27 3.50 4.02 -2.34
C THR A 27 2.85 4.69 -3.55
N CYS A 28 2.20 5.83 -3.33
CA CYS A 28 1.63 6.63 -4.40
C CYS A 28 2.74 7.39 -5.14
N THR A 29 2.95 7.11 -6.42
CA THR A 29 4.00 7.75 -7.24
C THR A 29 3.79 9.26 -7.45
N LYS A 30 2.58 9.77 -7.19
CA LYS A 30 2.25 11.20 -7.38
C LYS A 30 2.42 12.06 -6.14
N CYS A 31 1.89 11.61 -5.01
CA CYS A 31 1.91 12.37 -3.77
C CYS A 31 3.01 11.92 -2.81
N GLY A 32 3.62 10.75 -3.03
CA GLY A 32 4.68 10.19 -2.19
C GLY A 32 4.17 9.57 -0.89
N HIS A 33 2.86 9.52 -0.67
CA HIS A 33 2.28 8.86 0.51
C HIS A 33 2.48 7.34 0.41
N SER A 34 2.79 6.71 1.53
CA SER A 34 3.05 5.27 1.61
C SER A 34 2.29 4.64 2.76
N VAL A 35 1.74 3.45 2.53
CA VAL A 35 1.00 2.67 3.53
C VAL A 35 1.58 1.27 3.58
N ALA A 36 1.92 0.80 4.78
CA ALA A 36 2.34 -0.57 5.00
C ALA A 36 1.19 -1.42 5.53
N VAL A 37 1.08 -2.65 5.04
CA VAL A 37 0.08 -3.64 5.46
C VAL A 37 0.74 -4.99 5.69
N TYR A 38 0.14 -5.77 6.59
CA TYR A 38 0.57 -7.13 6.86
C TYR A 38 0.18 -8.06 5.72
N GLY A 39 1.06 -9.02 5.42
CA GLY A 39 0.87 -9.98 4.34
C GLY A 39 1.49 -9.53 3.01
N THR A 40 1.78 -10.51 2.15
CA THR A 40 2.43 -10.34 0.84
C THR A 40 1.58 -10.82 -0.33
N SER A 41 0.33 -11.19 -0.07
CA SER A 41 -0.64 -11.65 -1.06
C SER A 41 -1.28 -10.46 -1.81
N ASP A 42 -1.88 -10.72 -2.98
CA ASP A 42 -2.68 -9.74 -3.72
C ASP A 42 -3.76 -9.06 -2.88
N GLU A 43 -4.37 -9.79 -1.93
CA GLU A 43 -5.36 -9.25 -1.01
C GLU A 43 -4.76 -8.17 -0.09
N ALA A 44 -3.51 -8.35 0.34
CA ALA A 44 -2.77 -7.32 1.07
C ALA A 44 -2.54 -6.10 0.17
N VAL A 45 -2.20 -6.31 -1.11
CA VAL A 45 -1.98 -5.19 -2.03
C VAL A 45 -3.27 -4.39 -2.26
N GLN A 46 -4.40 -5.07 -2.42
CA GLN A 46 -5.71 -4.42 -2.51
C GLN A 46 -6.05 -3.63 -1.24
N GLN A 47 -5.81 -4.20 -0.05
CA GLN A 47 -6.04 -3.53 1.22
C GLN A 47 -5.15 -2.28 1.40
N GLY A 48 -3.86 -2.42 1.07
CA GLY A 48 -2.91 -1.31 1.10
C GLY A 48 -3.33 -0.20 0.16
N THR A 49 -3.75 -0.57 -1.06
CA THR A 49 -4.18 0.38 -2.09
C THR A 49 -5.46 1.11 -1.70
N ALA A 50 -6.45 0.41 -1.14
CA ALA A 50 -7.67 1.01 -0.63
C ALA A 50 -7.37 2.01 0.50
N THR A 51 -6.53 1.61 1.46
CA THR A 51 -6.10 2.49 2.55
C THR A 51 -5.35 3.72 2.03
N LEU A 52 -4.46 3.52 1.06
CA LEU A 52 -3.69 4.58 0.42
C LEU A 52 -4.61 5.55 -0.35
N ALA A 53 -5.69 5.06 -0.97
CA ALA A 53 -6.68 5.88 -1.64
C ALA A 53 -7.46 6.77 -0.66
N GLU A 54 -7.82 6.24 0.51
CA GLU A 54 -8.50 6.99 1.57
C GLU A 54 -7.61 8.04 2.23
N GLN A 55 -6.33 7.74 2.42
CA GLN A 55 -5.36 8.64 3.07
C GLN A 55 -4.66 9.58 2.09
N CYS A 56 -4.92 9.50 0.79
CA CYS A 56 -4.22 10.30 -0.20
C CYS A 56 -4.56 11.80 0.00
N PRO A 57 -3.57 12.66 0.31
CA PRO A 57 -3.82 14.09 0.55
C PRO A 57 -4.30 14.83 -0.70
N ARG A 58 -4.13 14.22 -1.89
CA ARG A 58 -4.62 14.75 -3.17
C ARG A 58 -6.00 14.24 -3.56
N GLY A 59 -6.61 13.33 -2.79
CA GLY A 59 -7.90 12.72 -3.11
C GLY A 59 -7.88 11.90 -4.40
N GLU A 60 -6.70 11.46 -4.85
CA GLU A 60 -6.55 10.62 -6.03
C GLU A 60 -7.00 9.19 -5.71
N LYS A 61 -7.78 8.56 -6.61
CA LYS A 61 -8.14 7.14 -6.48
C LYS A 61 -6.91 6.29 -6.82
N ASN A 62 -6.15 5.93 -5.81
CA ASN A 62 -5.08 4.94 -5.94
C ASN A 62 -5.76 3.59 -6.23
N LEU A 63 -5.69 3.12 -7.47
CA LEU A 63 -6.28 1.86 -7.92
C LEU A 63 -5.13 0.91 -8.26
N TYR A 64 -5.22 -0.32 -7.76
CA TYR A 64 -4.22 -1.35 -8.01
C TYR A 64 -4.28 -1.72 -9.49
N ARG A 65 -3.20 -1.43 -10.22
CA ARG A 65 -2.92 -2.04 -11.51
C ARG A 65 -1.58 -2.74 -11.38
N GLU A 66 -1.60 -4.06 -11.51
CA GLU A 66 -0.41 -4.80 -11.94
C GLU A 66 0.05 -4.18 -13.27
N ALA A 67 1.30 -3.71 -13.31
CA ALA A 67 1.92 -3.12 -14.50
C ALA A 67 2.65 -4.19 -15.32
#